data_AF-A0A954RTZ8-F1
#
_entry.id   AF-A0A954RTZ8-F1
#
_cell.length_a   1.000
_cell.length_b   1.000
_cell.length_c   1.000
_cell.angle_alpha   90.00
_cell.angle_beta   90.00
_cell.angle_gamma   90.00
#
_symmetry.space_group_name_H-M   'P 1'
#
loop_
_entity.id
_entity.type
_entity.pdbx_description
1 polymer ?
#
loop_
_entity_poly.entity_id
_entity_poly.type
_entity_poly.pdbx_seq_one_letter_code
_entity_poly.pdbx_strand_id
1 'polypeptide(L)'
;LDRGYRMVELLKQPQYRPLNVVDQVMSIFAGTRGYLDKVPVNRVQEWEEQFLEFVHRRHQAFYDELNTKRDLTDDLQTTLISVIEEFNKTFLA
;
A
#
# COMPACT_ATOMS: atom_id res chain seq x y z
N LEU A 1 -13.42 8.51 13.19
CA LEU A 1 -12.23 9.32 13.58
C LEU A 1 -10.93 8.61 13.18
N ASP A 2 -10.92 7.28 13.14
CA ASP A 2 -9.68 6.48 13.15
C ASP A 2 -8.96 6.35 11.80
N ARG A 3 -9.63 6.58 10.68
CA ARG A 3 -8.98 6.59 9.35
C ARG A 3 -8.02 7.77 9.19
N GLY A 4 -8.38 8.94 9.76
CA GLY A 4 -7.53 10.13 9.74
C GLY A 4 -6.18 9.87 10.42
N TYR A 5 -6.21 9.24 11.60
CA TYR A 5 -4.98 8.87 12.31
C TYR A 5 -4.11 7.90 11.51
N ARG A 6 -4.70 6.88 10.86
CA ARG A 6 -3.96 5.96 10.00
C ARG A 6 -3.34 6.65 8.80
N MET A 7 -4.06 7.59 8.19
CA MET A 7 -3.53 8.38 7.08
C MET A 7 -2.32 9.22 7.52
N VAL A 8 -2.40 9.84 8.71
CA VAL A 8 -1.26 10.59 9.26
C VAL A 8 -0.07 9.67 9.49
N GLU A 9 -0.26 8.48 10.07
CA GLU A 9 0.82 7.52 10.25
C GLU A 9 1.42 7.04 8.91
N LEU A 10 0.59 6.78 7.92
CA LEU A 10 1.02 6.34 6.58
C LEU A 10 1.84 7.41 5.84
N LEU A 11 1.52 8.69 6.06
CA LEU A 11 2.25 9.81 5.45
C LEU A 11 3.59 10.12 6.15
N LYS A 12 3.91 9.47 7.27
CA LYS A 12 5.19 9.65 7.95
C LYS A 12 6.30 8.88 7.24
N GLN A 13 7.17 9.60 6.56
CA GLN A 13 8.37 9.02 5.96
C GLN A 13 9.57 9.12 6.93
N PRO A 14 10.25 8.01 7.25
CA PRO A 14 11.49 8.07 8.01
C PRO A 14 12.58 8.76 7.19
N GLN A 15 13.52 9.40 7.89
CA GLN A 15 14.61 10.12 7.24
C GLN A 15 15.44 9.19 6.36
N TYR A 16 15.83 9.66 5.17
CA TYR A 16 16.63 8.94 4.17
C TYR A 16 15.97 7.70 3.52
N ARG A 17 14.65 7.53 3.63
CA ARG A 17 13.91 6.51 2.88
C ARG A 17 12.87 7.16 1.93
N PRO A 18 13.30 7.75 0.81
CA PRO A 18 12.36 8.24 -0.18
C PRO A 18 11.60 7.05 -0.80
N LEU A 19 10.28 7.09 -0.75
CA LEU A 19 9.42 6.13 -1.45
C LEU A 19 9.32 6.50 -2.93
N ASN A 20 9.32 5.51 -3.84
CA ASN A 20 9.00 5.79 -5.23
C ASN A 20 7.55 6.27 -5.36
N VAL A 21 7.25 7.02 -6.42
CA VAL A 21 5.90 7.54 -6.66
C VAL A 21 4.87 6.40 -6.72
N VAL A 22 5.23 5.28 -7.34
CA VAL A 22 4.36 4.09 -7.43
C VAL A 22 4.07 3.50 -6.05
N ASP A 23 5.10 3.36 -5.21
CA ASP A 23 4.96 2.88 -3.83
C ASP A 23 4.03 3.80 -3.03
N GLN A 24 4.23 5.12 -3.13
CA GLN A 24 3.36 6.11 -2.47
C GLN A 24 1.92 6.03 -2.96
N VAL A 25 1.68 5.86 -4.26
CA VAL A 25 0.34 5.76 -4.84
C VAL A 25 -0.38 4.53 -4.30
N MET A 26 0.29 3.37 -4.23
CA MET A 26 -0.31 2.15 -3.69
C MET A 26 -0.66 2.29 -2.19
N SER A 27 0.26 2.85 -1.39
CA SER A 27 0.00 3.14 0.03
C SER A 27 -1.20 4.06 0.22
N ILE A 28 -1.22 5.21 -0.46
CA ILE A 28 -2.28 6.22 -0.34
C ILE A 28 -3.62 5.64 -0.83
N PHE A 29 -3.61 4.86 -1.91
CA PHE A 29 -4.81 4.17 -2.39
C PHE A 29 -5.39 3.25 -1.32
N ALA A 30 -4.53 2.45 -0.66
CA ALA A 30 -4.95 1.56 0.42
C ALA A 30 -5.56 2.34 1.60
N GLY A 31 -4.94 3.45 2.00
CA GLY A 31 -5.40 4.32 3.09
C GLY A 31 -6.72 5.04 2.79
N THR A 32 -6.86 5.59 1.58
CA THR A 32 -8.05 6.37 1.18
C THR A 32 -9.29 5.49 1.04
N ARG A 33 -9.12 4.27 0.50
CA ARG A 33 -10.20 3.29 0.32
C ARG A 33 -10.58 2.53 1.60
N GLY A 34 -9.80 2.66 2.68
CA GLY A 34 -10.12 2.06 3.99
C GLY A 34 -9.60 0.63 4.17
N TYR A 35 -8.67 0.18 3.33
CA TYR A 35 -8.09 -1.15 3.47
C TYR A 35 -7.21 -1.31 4.72
N LEU A 36 -6.79 -0.19 5.34
CA LEU A 36 -6.04 -0.17 6.59
C LEU A 36 -6.96 -0.08 7.83
N ASP A 37 -8.29 -0.03 7.69
CA ASP A 37 -9.20 0.23 8.83
C ASP A 37 -9.08 -0.86 9.92
N LYS A 38 -8.72 -2.10 9.56
CA LYS A 38 -8.47 -3.21 10.50
C LYS A 38 -7.05 -3.24 11.07
N VAL A 39 -6.12 -2.47 10.50
CA VAL A 39 -4.74 -2.39 10.97
C VAL A 39 -4.70 -1.48 12.19
N PRO A 40 -4.08 -1.91 13.31
CA PRO A 40 -3.84 -1.02 14.46
C PRO A 40 -2.98 0.19 14.05
N VAL A 41 -3.28 1.38 14.58
CA VAL A 41 -2.59 2.64 14.19
C VAL A 41 -1.07 2.53 14.38
N ASN A 42 -0.62 1.89 15.45
CA ASN A 42 0.80 1.67 15.75
C ASN A 42 1.50 0.64 14.84
N ARG A 43 0.75 -0.09 14.00
CA ARG A 43 1.29 -1.06 13.02
C ARG A 43 1.15 -0.60 11.57
N VAL A 44 0.67 0.62 11.33
CA VAL A 44 0.49 1.14 9.96
C VAL A 44 1.81 1.25 9.20
N GLN A 45 2.89 1.69 9.84
CA GLN A 45 4.20 1.75 9.19
C GLN A 45 4.76 0.36 8.87
N GLU A 46 4.61 -0.58 9.81
CA GLU A 46 4.99 -1.99 9.58
C GLU A 46 4.20 -2.60 8.43
N TRP A 47 2.90 -2.30 8.36
CA TRP A 47 2.03 -2.73 7.27
C TRP A 47 2.50 -2.17 5.92
N GLU A 48 2.85 -0.88 5.84
CA GLU A 48 3.35 -0.27 4.61
C GLU A 48 4.66 -0.93 4.14
N GLU A 49 5.64 -1.06 5.02
CA GLU A 49 6.93 -1.66 4.67
C GLU A 49 6.77 -3.10 4.16
N GLN A 50 5.99 -3.91 4.87
CA GLN A 50 5.74 -5.31 4.49
C GLN A 50 4.85 -5.42 3.24
N PHE A 51 3.87 -4.54 3.07
CA PHE A 51 3.03 -4.51 1.87
C PHE A 51 3.86 -4.20 0.63
N LEU A 52 4.71 -3.17 0.69
CA LEU A 52 5.62 -2.84 -0.41
C LEU A 52 6.55 -4.02 -0.69
N GLU A 53 7.20 -4.57 0.33
CA GLU A 53 8.06 -5.74 0.16
C GLU A 53 7.34 -6.94 -0.47
N PHE A 54 6.09 -7.17 -0.08
CA PHE A 54 5.24 -8.22 -0.66
C PHE A 54 4.97 -7.97 -2.16
N VAL A 55 4.64 -6.74 -2.54
CA VAL A 55 4.43 -6.35 -3.95
C VAL A 55 5.71 -6.53 -4.76
N HIS A 56 6.84 -6.03 -4.26
CA HIS A 56 8.15 -6.17 -4.92
C HIS A 56 8.60 -7.64 -5.06
N ARG A 57 8.29 -8.50 -4.08
CA ARG A 57 8.69 -9.91 -4.12
C ARG A 57 7.75 -10.80 -4.95
N ARG A 58 6.44 -10.57 -4.88
CA ARG A 58 5.43 -11.48 -5.46
C ARG A 58 4.71 -10.92 -6.69
N HIS A 59 4.65 -9.60 -6.81
CA HIS A 59 3.91 -8.89 -7.85
C HIS A 59 4.79 -7.90 -8.62
N GLN A 60 6.07 -8.22 -8.82
CA GLN A 60 7.02 -7.36 -9.54
C GLN A 60 6.53 -6.99 -10.94
N ALA A 61 5.93 -7.93 -11.67
CA ALA A 61 5.40 -7.66 -13.01
C ALA A 61 4.27 -6.60 -13.00
N PHE A 62 3.39 -6.66 -12.00
CA PHE A 62 2.35 -5.64 -11.80
C PHE A 62 2.97 -4.29 -11.40
N TYR A 63 3.98 -4.30 -10.53
CA TYR A 63 4.71 -3.10 -10.15
C TYR A 63 5.36 -2.42 -11.37
N ASP A 64 6.05 -3.18 -12.22
CA ASP A 64 6.73 -2.67 -13.41
C ASP A 64 5.74 -2.11 -14.44
N GLU A 65 4.58 -2.77 -14.60
CA GLU A 65 3.50 -2.27 -15.45
C GLU A 65 2.97 -0.93 -14.94
N LEU A 66 2.71 -0.82 -13.64
CA LEU A 66 2.23 0.41 -13.02
C LEU A 66 3.26 1.54 -13.10
N ASN A 67 4.55 1.22 -12.90
CA ASN A 67 5.65 2.18 -13.02
C ASN A 67 5.85 2.69 -14.45
N THR A 68 5.58 1.84 -15.45
CA THR A 68 5.70 2.18 -16.86
C THR A 68 4.50 2.99 -17.35
N LYS A 69 3.28 2.53 -17.06
CA LYS A 69 2.04 3.20 -17.48
C LYS A 69 1.83 4.53 -16.75
N ARG A 70 2.28 4.61 -15.48
CA ARG A 70 2.07 5.78 -14.58
C ARG A 70 0.61 6.19 -14.47
N ASP A 71 -0.30 5.26 -14.74
CA ASP A 71 -1.73 5.45 -14.70
C ASP A 71 -2.39 4.25 -14.03
N LEU A 72 -3.35 4.55 -13.14
CA LEU A 72 -4.04 3.57 -12.32
C LEU A 72 -5.36 3.21 -13.02
N THR A 73 -5.27 2.56 -14.18
CA THR A 73 -6.44 2.12 -14.96
C THR A 73 -7.31 1.14 -14.17
N ASP A 74 -8.58 1.00 -14.54
CA ASP A 74 -9.53 0.15 -13.80
C ASP A 74 -9.05 -1.30 -13.61
N ASP A 75 -8.37 -1.87 -14.62
CA ASP A 75 -7.76 -3.21 -14.54
C ASP A 75 -6.64 -3.28 -13.48
N LEU A 76 -5.77 -2.26 -13.43
CA LEU A 76 -4.68 -2.17 -12.45
C LEU A 76 -5.23 -1.90 -11.05
N GLN A 77 -6.30 -1.12 -10.93
CA GLN A 77 -7.00 -0.92 -9.66
C GLN A 77 -7.56 -2.24 -9.14
N THR A 78 -8.23 -3.01 -9.98
CA THR A 78 -8.81 -4.31 -9.60
C THR A 78 -7.72 -5.28 -9.15
N THR A 79 -6.57 -5.27 -9.85
CA THR A 79 -5.39 -6.04 -9.46
C THR A 79 -4.84 -5.58 -8.11
N LEU A 80 -4.64 -4.27 -7.92
CA LEU A 80 -4.15 -3.69 -6.67
C LEU A 80 -5.04 -4.03 -5.48
N ILE A 81 -6.36 -3.95 -5.64
CA ILE A 81 -7.33 -4.34 -4.61
C ILE A 81 -7.15 -5.81 -4.22
N SER A 82 -7.04 -6.70 -5.21
CA SER A 82 -6.83 -8.14 -4.97
C SER A 82 -5.53 -8.41 -4.20
N VAL A 83 -4.45 -7.73 -4.57
CA VAL A 83 -3.14 -7.81 -3.92
C VAL A 83 -3.19 -7.30 -2.47
N ILE A 84 -3.86 -6.16 -2.23
CA ILE A 84 -4.06 -5.60 -0.89
C ILE A 84 -4.86 -6.57 -0.01
N GLU A 85 -5.92 -7.18 -0.54
CA GLU A 85 -6.73 -8.14 0.21
C GLU A 85 -5.97 -9.43 0.54
N GLU A 86 -5.17 -9.95 -0.40
CA GLU A 86 -4.28 -11.09 -0.15
C GLU A 86 -3.26 -10.77 0.95
N PHE A 87 -2.61 -9.61 0.86
CA PHE A 87 -1.65 -9.18 1.85
C PHE A 87 -2.31 -8.98 3.23
N ASN A 88 -3.46 -8.32 3.29
CA ASN A 88 -4.20 -8.11 4.53
C ASN A 88 -4.58 -9.42 5.22
N LYS A 89 -4.97 -10.46 4.46
CA LYS A 89 -5.22 -11.79 5.02
C LYS A 89 -3.95 -12.40 5.63
N THR A 90 -2.79 -12.17 5.01
CA THR A 90 -1.51 -12.67 5.49
C THR A 90 -1.01 -11.90 6.72
N PHE A 91 -1.21 -10.58 6.74
CA PHE A 91 -0.72 -9.69 7.82
C PHE A 91 -1.60 -9.74 9.08
N LEU A 92 -2.91 -9.96 8.92
CA LEU A 92 -3.86 -10.05 10.04
C LEU A 92 -4.11 -11.48 10.54
N ALA A 93 -3.50 -12.49 9.90
CA ALA A 93 -3.48 -13.87 10.37
C ALA A 93 -2.55 -14.02 11.57
#